data_AF-A0A5N7DH20-F1
#
_entry.id   AF-A0A5N7DH20-F1
#
_cell.length_a   1.000
_cell.length_b   1.000
_cell.length_c   1.000
_cell.angle_alpha   90.00
_cell.angle_beta   90.00
_cell.angle_gamma   90.00
#
_symmetry.space_group_name_H-M   'P 1'
#
loop_
_entity.id
_entity.type
_entity.pdbx_description
1 polymer ?
#
loop_
_entity_poly.entity_id
_entity_poly.type
_entity_poly.pdbx_seq_one_letter_code
_entity_poly.pdbx_strand_id
1 'polypeptide(L)' 'MPSQRYYAVAQGRPPAPGIFLSWDVTKSLVNGYKGSLFRGFSTLEGATNYLAEKNVPEDQRVIRSASVDELQA' A
#
# COMPACT_ATOMS: atom_id res chain seq x y z
N MET A 1 -12.31 -6.76 -17.58
CA MET A 1 -12.30 -6.39 -16.15
C MET A 1 -11.05 -5.58 -15.87
N PRO A 2 -11.13 -4.39 -15.27
CA PRO A 2 -9.93 -3.64 -14.88
C PRO A 2 -9.16 -4.45 -13.84
N SER A 3 -7.90 -4.78 -14.13
CA SER A 3 -7.03 -5.53 -13.22
C SER A 3 -6.76 -4.69 -11.97
N GLN A 4 -7.37 -5.06 -10.85
CA GLN A 4 -7.14 -4.42 -9.56
C GLN A 4 -5.68 -4.62 -9.15
N ARG A 5 -4.95 -3.53 -8.89
CA ARG A 5 -3.53 -3.56 -8.50
C ARG A 5 -3.41 -3.14 -7.04
N TYR A 6 -2.61 -3.88 -6.29
CA TYR A 6 -2.30 -3.65 -4.89
C TYR A 6 -0.88 -3.12 -4.77
N TYR A 7 -0.67 -1.99 -4.11
CA TYR A 7 0.63 -1.37 -3.93
C TYR A 7 1.05 -1.50 -2.48
N ALA A 8 1.94 -2.43 -2.17
CA ALA A 8 2.53 -2.55 -0.84
C ALA A 8 3.62 -1.49 -0.66
N VAL A 9 3.51 -0.64 0.37
CA VAL A 9 4.54 0.32 0.76
C VAL A 9 5.10 -0.13 2.11
N ALA A 10 6.38 -0.52 2.11
CA ALA A 10 7.08 -0.94 3.32
C ALA A 10 7.85 0.20 3.98
N GLN A 11 8.38 1.14 3.19
CA GLN A 11 9.00 2.36 3.70
C GLN A 11 8.59 3.54 2.83
N GLY A 12 8.13 4.60 3.47
CA GLY A 12 7.69 5.82 2.82
C GLY A 12 7.23 6.84 3.86
N ARG A 13 6.57 7.90 3.38
CA ARG A 13 5.92 8.86 4.27
C ARG A 13 4.76 8.21 5.04
N PRO A 14 4.44 8.68 6.26
CA PRO A 14 3.21 8.26 6.94
C PRO A 14 2.00 8.53 6.04
N PRO A 15 1.03 7.59 5.92
CA PRO A 15 0.77 6.46 6.80
C PRO A 15 1.41 5.12 6.36
N ALA A 16 2.50 5.13 5.58
CA ALA A 16 3.28 3.91 5.38
C ALA A 16 3.86 3.42 6.72
N PRO A 17 4.02 2.09 6.91
CA PRO A 17 3.78 1.03 5.94
C PRO A 17 2.31 0.58 5.82
N GLY A 18 1.97 -0.02 4.67
CA GLY A 18 0.60 -0.50 4.37
C GLY A 18 0.38 -0.88 2.91
N ILE A 19 -0.81 -1.39 2.59
CA ILE A 19 -1.21 -1.80 1.23
C ILE A 19 -2.16 -0.76 0.67
N PHE A 20 -1.87 -0.18 -0.49
CA PHE A 20 -2.67 0.86 -1.12
C PHE A 20 -3.27 0.35 -2.42
N LEU A 21 -4.53 0.67 -2.69
CA LEU A 21 -5.18 0.36 -3.97
C LEU A 21 -5.01 1.47 -5.01
N SER A 22 -4.36 2.58 -4.63
CA SER A 22 -4.23 3.78 -5.44
C SER A 22 -2.77 4.12 -5.73
N TRP A 23 -2.44 4.23 -7.02
CA TRP A 23 -1.12 4.69 -7.44
C TRP A 23 -0.85 6.14 -7.03
N ASP A 24 -1.85 7.01 -7.06
CA ASP A 24 -1.70 8.44 -6.73
C ASP A 24 -1.19 8.64 -5.30
N VAL A 25 -1.81 7.92 -4.34
CA VAL A 25 -1.38 7.88 -2.95
C VAL A 25 0.04 7.30 -2.86
N THR A 26 0.28 6.14 -3.48
CA THR A 26 1.61 5.49 -3.49
C THR A 26 2.70 6.45 -3.99
N LYS A 27 2.44 7.15 -5.09
CA LYS A 27 3.34 8.13 -5.69
C LYS A 27 3.64 9.26 -4.70
N SER A 28 2.64 9.81 -4.02
CA SER A 28 2.85 10.87 -3.03
C SER A 28 3.67 10.40 -1.80
N LEU A 29 3.53 9.13 -1.42
CA LEU A 29 4.25 8.55 -0.27
C LEU A 29 5.74 8.30 -0.56
N VAL A 30 6.06 7.99 -1.83
CA VAL A 30 7.42 7.64 -2.27
C VAL A 30 8.15 8.84 -2.86
N ASN A 31 7.42 9.76 -3.49
CA ASN A 31 7.98 10.95 -4.12
C ASN A 31 8.53 11.91 -3.06
N GLY A 32 9.85 12.06 -3.04
CA GLY A 32 10.55 12.88 -2.05
C GLY A 32 10.80 12.18 -0.71
N TYR A 33 10.74 10.85 -0.67
CA TYR A 33 11.22 10.06 0.48
C TYR A 33 12.49 9.28 0.10
N LYS A 34 13.61 9.59 0.74
CA LYS A 34 14.91 8.96 0.46
C LYS A 34 14.88 7.52 1.00
N GLY A 35 14.97 6.53 0.11
CA GLY A 35 14.90 5.11 0.50
C GLY A 35 13.47 4.53 0.52
N SER A 36 12.52 5.12 -0.20
CA SER A 36 11.17 4.57 -0.31
C SER A 36 11.19 3.14 -0.89
N LEU A 37 10.53 2.20 -0.21
CA LEU A 37 10.38 0.82 -0.64
C LEU A 37 8.89 0.53 -0.85
N PHE A 38 8.51 0.34 -2.11
CA PHE A 38 7.16 -0.01 -2.51
C PHE A 38 7.18 -1.03 -3.65
N ARG A 39 6.11 -1.82 -3.77
CA ARG A 39 5.95 -2.78 -4.85
C ARG A 39 4.48 -3.02 -5.20
N GLY A 40 4.18 -3.06 -6.50
CA GLY A 40 2.85 -3.36 -7.02
C GLY A 40 2.67 -4.86 -7.24
N PHE A 41 1.52 -5.39 -6.86
CA PHE A 41 1.10 -6.78 -6.96
C PHE A 41 -0.30 -6.85 -7.56
N SER A 42 -0.58 -7.96 -8.25
CA SER A 42 -1.93 -8.27 -8.74
C SER A 42 -2.77 -8.99 -7.67
N THR A 43 -2.15 -9.39 -6.56
CA THR A 43 -2.76 -10.15 -5.46
C THR A 43 -2.43 -9.54 -4.10
N LEU A 44 -3.36 -9.68 -3.17
CA LEU A 44 -3.23 -9.19 -1.81
C LEU A 44 -2.18 -9.99 -1.01
N GLU A 45 -2.14 -11.31 -1.19
CA GLU A 45 -1.10 -12.18 -0.61
C GLU A 45 0.32 -11.72 -0.97
N GLY A 46 0.57 -11.39 -2.25
CA GLY A 46 1.88 -10.91 -2.67
C GLY A 46 2.27 -9.59 -1.99
N ALA A 47 1.29 -8.69 -1.83
CA ALA A 47 1.48 -7.42 -1.14
C ALA A 47 1.79 -7.62 0.36
N THR A 48 1.01 -8.47 1.04
CA THR A 48 1.23 -8.80 2.47
C THR A 48 2.56 -9.49 2.69
N ASN A 49 2.93 -10.45 1.83
CA ASN A 49 4.21 -11.16 1.92
C ASN A 49 5.39 -10.19 1.77
N TYR A 50 5.31 -9.26 0.82
CA TYR A 50 6.33 -8.23 0.66
C TYR A 50 6.51 -7.36 1.92
N LEU A 51 5.41 -6.97 2.57
CA LEU A 51 5.47 -6.23 3.84
C LEU A 51 6.08 -7.12 4.95
N ALA A 52 5.73 -8.40 4.99
CA ALA A 52 6.31 -9.36 5.92
C ALA A 52 7.82 -9.51 5.75
N GLU A 53 8.29 -9.68 4.51
CA GLU A 53 9.72 -9.71 4.15
C GLU A 53 10.45 -8.43 4.56
N LYS A 54 9.75 -7.30 4.57
CA LYS A 54 10.28 -6.00 5.00
C LYS A 54 10.16 -5.74 6.50
N ASN A 55 9.81 -6.75 7.29
CA ASN A 55 9.64 -6.66 8.75
C ASN A 55 8.57 -5.64 9.17
N VAL A 56 7.57 -5.41 8.32
CA VAL A 56 6.42 -4.59 8.66
C VAL A 56 5.49 -5.41 9.56
N PRO A 57 5.10 -4.90 10.75
CA PRO A 57 4.17 -5.60 11.63
C PRO A 57 2.79 -5.74 10.97
N GLU A 58 2.10 -6.83 11.25
CA GLU A 58 0.78 -7.15 10.66
C GLU A 58 -0.27 -6.07 10.91
N ASP A 59 -0.21 -5.42 12.07
CA ASP A 59 -1.03 -4.26 12.43
C ASP A 59 -0.96 -3.11 11.39
N GLN A 60 0.20 -2.96 10.73
CA GLN A 60 0.41 -1.94 9.71
C GLN A 60 0.17 -2.47 8.29
N ARG A 61 -0.05 -3.78 8.08
CA ARG A 61 -0.38 -4.37 6.77
C ARG A 61 -1.85 -4.16 6.39
N VAL A 62 -2.39 -2.99 6.71
CA VAL A 62 -3.78 -2.63 6.42
C VAL A 62 -3.95 -2.24 4.97
N ILE A 63 -5.06 -2.69 4.37
CA ILE A 63 -5.47 -2.28 3.03
C ILE A 63 -6.11 -0.89 3.15
N ARG A 64 -5.36 0.12 2.76
CA ARG A 64 -5.81 1.51 2.63
C ARG A 64 -6.34 1.70 1.21
N SER A 65 -7.62 1.41 1.01
CA SER A 65 -8.32 1.96 -0.14
C SER A 65 -8.51 3.44 0.12
N ALA A 66 -8.00 4.30 -0.77
CA ALA A 66 -8.42 5.69 -0.79
C ALA A 66 -9.84 5.75 -1.39
N SER A 67 -10.80 5.20 -0.66
CA SER A 67 -12.22 5.34 -0.88
C SER A 67 -12.76 5.99 0.38
N VAL A 68 -12.88 7.32 0.36
CA VAL A 68 -13.78 8.07 1.24
C VAL A 68 -15.25 7.83 0.87
N ASP A 69 -15.57 6.68 0.28
CA ASP A 69 -16.90 6.36 -0.24
C ASP A 69 -17.34 5.02 0.37
N GLU A 70 -17.58 5.07 1.67
CA GLU A 70 -18.66 4.30 2.26
C GLU A 70 -19.50 5.30 3.07
N LEU A 71 -20.20 6.18 2.33
CA LEU A 71 -21.56 6.55 2.71
C LEU A 71 -22.34 5.25 2.76
N GLN A 72 -22.29 4.60 3.92
CA GLN A 72 -23.14 3.48 4.26
C GLN A 72 -24.56 4.03 4.41
N ALA A 73 -25.33 3.92 3.32
CA ALA A 73 -26.79 4.06 3.18
C ALA A 73 -27.43 5.43 3.47
#